data_AF-A0A3D1F6R5-F1
#
_entry.id   AF-A0A3D1F6R5-F1
#
_cell.length_a   1.000
_cell.length_b   1.000
_cell.length_c   1.000
_cell.angle_alpha   90.00
_cell.angle_beta   90.00
_cell.angle_gamma   90.00
#
_symmetry.space_group_name_H-M   'P 1'
#
loop_
_entity.id
_entity.type
_entity.pdbx_description
1 polymer ?
#
loop_
_entity_poly.entity_id
_entity_poly.type
_entity_poly.pdbx_seq_one_letter_code
_entity_poly.pdbx_strand_id
1 'polypeptide(L)'
;MQLDQWNVPIQISGDLKSFEIQSKLECVEPGLCLYTVMLKSTEPDTPPQIALKWDWPGIQSLAIWHPTQGPRHNLSPIWGGPPLESRSASSAPVMSLYHLDGTNRLTFACDDALHPVGIKTGVIEENGCMGCELIPFAGQRQAASEFKFTLRLDVRQNPLADVLGDTCQWWENMEGYEPLDVPDVATLPVYSTWYSYHQIVDSPTIETECKLAYDMGCRSVIMDDGWQTNDDQRGYAYTGDWQPQRLTDIKEHIQRVHDMGMQYILWYSVPFVGYHSENYDRFKGMYLYDQDRSKASVLDPRYPQVREFLIQTYLDAQRKWELDGFKLDFVDSFRVPESEHPDAKPGRDMDDVYEAVDVLLKDVVYSLKAANPEILIEFRQSYIGPLMRSYGNLFRAGDCPMDVVTNRVQTLNLRMLSGNTAVHSDMFMWHPKESAEVAALQLLNVFFSVPQVSVKLEQITDAQRAMLKHYLALWIRLRKTLLQGKLRVSQPHQNYTYASS
;
A
#
# COMPACT_ATOMS: atom_id res chain seq x y z
N MET A 1 12.75 -1.55 36.16
CA MET A 1 13.89 -1.66 35.24
C MET A 1 14.16 -0.26 34.72
N GLN A 2 15.35 0.29 34.99
CA GLN A 2 15.61 1.74 35.05
C GLN A 2 15.64 2.41 33.67
N LEU A 3 15.23 3.68 33.67
CA LEU A 3 15.30 4.68 32.58
C LEU A 3 16.72 4.88 31.98
N ASP A 4 17.74 4.21 32.51
CA ASP A 4 19.15 4.39 32.14
C ASP A 4 19.49 3.89 30.73
N GLN A 5 18.65 3.04 30.11
CA GLN A 5 18.76 2.70 28.67
C GLN A 5 18.23 3.79 27.74
N TRP A 6 17.46 4.74 28.28
CA TRP A 6 16.79 5.83 27.55
C TRP A 6 17.42 7.19 27.84
N ASN A 7 18.72 7.23 28.09
CA ASN A 7 19.45 8.48 28.33
C ASN A 7 19.73 9.26 27.02
N VAL A 8 18.89 9.06 26.01
CA VAL A 8 18.96 9.73 24.71
C VAL A 8 17.94 10.87 24.74
N PRO A 9 18.40 12.13 24.89
CA PRO A 9 17.49 13.26 24.93
C PRO A 9 16.83 13.46 23.56
N ILE A 10 15.50 13.50 23.53
CA ILE A 10 14.73 13.90 22.35
C ILE A 10 14.64 15.42 22.35
N GLN A 11 15.22 16.04 21.34
CA GLN A 11 15.18 17.48 21.14
C GLN A 11 14.07 17.83 20.16
N ILE A 12 13.25 18.81 20.51
CA ILE A 12 12.31 19.42 19.56
C ILE A 12 12.97 20.67 19.02
N SER A 13 13.13 20.73 17.70
CA SER A 13 13.74 21.84 16.99
C SER A 13 12.76 22.42 15.97
N GLY A 14 12.85 23.72 15.69
CA GLY A 14 11.98 24.40 14.73
C GLY A 14 11.31 25.65 15.29
N ASP A 15 10.48 26.29 14.46
CA ASP A 15 9.69 27.47 14.85
C ASP A 15 8.31 27.03 15.34
N LEU A 16 8.02 27.30 16.61
CA LEU A 16 6.76 26.96 17.27
C LEU A 16 5.63 27.92 16.94
N LYS A 17 5.88 29.03 16.26
CA LYS A 17 4.90 30.09 16.01
C LYS A 17 4.22 30.51 17.33
N SER A 18 2.90 30.39 17.40
CA SER A 18 2.07 30.71 18.57
C SER A 18 1.86 29.55 19.55
N PHE A 19 2.43 28.38 19.30
CA PHE A 19 2.21 27.18 20.11
C PHE A 19 3.18 27.03 21.27
N GLU A 20 2.65 26.61 22.41
CA GLU A 20 3.41 26.07 23.54
C GLU A 20 3.46 24.54 23.46
N ILE A 21 4.58 23.95 23.87
CA ILE A 21 4.76 22.49 23.87
C ILE A 21 4.53 21.91 25.26
N GLN A 22 3.74 20.84 25.30
CA GLN A 22 3.71 19.89 26.40
C GLN A 22 4.11 18.52 25.87
N SER A 23 4.96 17.80 26.59
CA SER A 23 5.34 16.44 26.20
C SER A 23 5.37 15.50 27.38
N LYS A 24 5.10 14.22 27.10
CA LYS A 24 5.07 13.14 28.09
C LYS A 24 5.72 11.91 27.50
N LEU A 25 6.69 11.35 28.22
CA LEU A 25 7.24 10.02 27.95
C LEU A 25 6.57 9.01 28.87
N GLU A 26 6.04 7.92 28.31
CA GLU A 26 5.44 6.82 29.04
C GLU A 26 6.02 5.50 28.56
N CYS A 27 6.69 4.76 29.45
CA CYS A 27 7.20 3.43 29.12
C CYS A 27 6.16 2.37 29.48
N VAL A 28 5.49 1.86 28.44
CA VAL A 28 4.38 0.90 28.53
C VAL A 28 4.90 -0.44 29.08
N GLU A 29 6.10 -0.83 28.66
CA GLU A 29 6.82 -1.97 29.20
C GLU A 29 8.34 -1.77 29.03
N PRO A 30 9.19 -2.62 29.65
CA PRO A 30 10.63 -2.46 29.53
C PRO A 30 11.12 -2.52 28.06
N GLY A 31 11.66 -1.41 27.57
CA GLY A 31 12.16 -1.29 26.20
C GLY A 31 11.13 -0.80 25.17
N LEU A 32 9.92 -0.45 25.59
CA LEU A 32 8.89 0.14 24.74
C LEU A 32 8.32 1.39 25.41
N CYS A 33 8.49 2.55 24.78
CA CYS A 33 7.98 3.81 25.29
C CYS A 33 7.22 4.60 24.21
N LEU A 34 6.27 5.41 24.66
CA LEU A 34 5.47 6.34 23.87
C LEU A 34 5.83 7.76 24.31
N TYR A 35 6.27 8.58 23.37
CA TYR A 35 6.56 9.99 23.56
C TYR A 35 5.48 10.83 22.89
N THR A 36 4.52 11.30 23.67
CA THR A 36 3.42 12.14 23.19
C THR A 36 3.81 13.60 23.28
N VAL A 37 3.62 14.33 22.18
CA VAL A 37 3.79 15.78 22.10
C VAL A 37 2.44 16.41 21.81
N MET A 38 2.14 17.46 22.56
CA MET A 38 0.94 18.27 22.44
C MET A 38 1.36 19.72 22.26
N LEU A 39 0.88 20.34 21.19
CA LEU A 39 1.08 21.74 20.88
C LEU A 39 -0.23 22.47 21.15
N LYS A 40 -0.18 23.54 21.93
CA LYS A 40 -1.36 24.33 22.29
C LYS A 40 -1.13 25.81 22.05
N SER A 41 -2.09 26.47 21.43
CA SER A 41 -2.12 27.92 21.26
C SER A 41 -3.45 28.46 21.78
N THR A 42 -3.48 29.74 22.15
CA THR A 42 -4.72 30.40 22.59
C THR A 42 -5.67 30.67 21.42
N GLU A 43 -5.11 30.94 20.24
CA GLU A 43 -5.85 31.19 19.00
C GLU A 43 -5.44 30.16 17.95
N PRO A 44 -6.34 29.73 17.04
CA PRO A 44 -6.00 28.80 15.98
C PRO A 44 -4.87 29.32 15.09
N ASP A 45 -3.88 28.47 14.83
CA ASP A 45 -2.78 28.77 13.91
C ASP A 45 -2.41 27.50 13.13
N THR A 46 -1.77 27.69 11.98
CA THR A 46 -1.25 26.59 11.15
C THR A 46 -0.15 25.83 11.87
N PRO A 47 -0.01 24.51 11.65
CA PRO A 47 0.98 23.72 12.38
C PRO A 47 2.39 24.31 12.27
N PRO A 48 3.18 24.25 13.36
CA PRO A 48 4.55 24.75 13.35
C PRO A 48 5.47 23.84 12.54
N GLN A 49 6.56 24.39 12.02
CA GLN A 49 7.59 23.61 11.35
C GLN A 49 8.58 23.08 12.38
N ILE A 50 8.27 21.92 12.96
CA ILE A 50 9.10 21.26 13.96
C ILE A 50 9.59 19.88 13.53
N ALA A 51 10.69 19.45 14.13
CA ALA A 51 11.21 18.10 14.06
C ALA A 51 11.66 17.63 15.45
N LEU A 52 11.37 16.36 15.76
CA LEU A 52 11.93 15.65 16.89
C LEU A 52 13.23 14.99 16.44
N LYS A 53 14.34 15.28 17.12
CA LYS A 53 15.67 14.79 16.79
C LYS A 53 16.32 14.12 17.99
N TRP A 54 16.97 12.99 17.76
CA TRP A 54 17.73 12.31 18.79
C TRP A 54 18.86 11.47 18.17
N ASP A 55 19.93 11.30 18.94
CA ASP A 55 21.09 10.51 18.54
C ASP A 55 21.04 9.16 19.24
N TRP A 56 20.76 8.10 18.47
CA TRP A 56 20.76 6.74 18.98
C TRP A 56 22.18 6.15 18.88
N PRO A 57 22.75 5.53 19.93
CA PRO A 57 24.05 4.88 19.80
C PRO A 57 24.03 3.81 18.70
N GLY A 58 24.93 3.89 17.72
CA GLY A 58 25.01 2.96 16.57
C GLY A 58 25.48 1.54 16.93
N ILE A 59 25.43 1.16 18.20
CA ILE A 59 25.87 -0.13 18.71
C ILE A 59 25.00 -1.23 18.09
N GLN A 60 25.64 -2.11 17.32
CA GLN A 60 25.01 -3.25 16.65
C GLN A 60 23.84 -2.88 15.70
N SER A 61 23.73 -1.61 15.31
CA SER A 61 22.78 -1.12 14.30
C SER A 61 23.47 -1.17 12.94
N LEU A 62 23.27 -2.27 12.20
CA LEU A 62 24.06 -2.59 11.01
C LEU A 62 23.29 -2.47 9.69
N ALA A 63 21.98 -2.22 9.76
CA ALA A 63 21.13 -1.97 8.60
C ALA A 63 19.86 -1.19 8.99
N ILE A 64 19.22 -0.57 8.00
CA ILE A 64 17.93 0.12 8.12
C ILE A 64 16.84 -0.68 7.41
N TRP A 65 15.67 -0.74 8.03
CA TRP A 65 14.44 -1.21 7.41
C TRP A 65 13.43 -0.06 7.30
N HIS A 66 12.78 0.09 6.15
CA HIS A 66 11.59 0.92 5.98
C HIS A 66 10.62 0.33 4.94
N PRO A 67 9.31 0.70 4.96
CA PRO A 67 8.26 0.01 4.21
C PRO A 67 8.43 -0.01 2.67
N THR A 68 9.14 0.97 2.11
CA THR A 68 9.29 1.18 0.66
C THR A 68 10.70 0.95 0.13
N GLN A 69 11.59 0.35 0.93
CA GLN A 69 13.02 0.22 0.58
C GLN A 69 13.31 -0.76 -0.57
N GLY A 70 12.37 -1.67 -0.86
CA GLY A 70 12.59 -2.77 -1.80
C GLY A 70 13.80 -3.62 -1.37
N PRO A 71 14.67 -4.06 -2.30
CA PRO A 71 15.87 -4.85 -1.99
C PRO A 71 17.06 -4.03 -1.46
N ARG A 72 16.86 -2.74 -1.12
CA ARG A 72 17.93 -1.86 -0.64
C ARG A 72 17.92 -1.85 0.89
N HIS A 73 19.02 -2.28 1.51
CA HIS A 73 19.16 -2.36 2.96
C HIS A 73 20.39 -1.61 3.49
N ASN A 74 20.82 -0.58 2.77
CA ASN A 74 22.06 0.13 3.04
C ASN A 74 21.93 1.02 4.29
N LEU A 75 22.99 1.08 5.11
CA LEU A 75 23.17 2.18 6.05
C LEU A 75 23.57 3.43 5.25
N SER A 76 22.72 4.44 5.25
CA SER A 76 23.04 5.76 4.68
C SER A 76 23.50 6.72 5.78
N PRO A 77 24.36 7.70 5.46
CA PRO A 77 24.66 8.79 6.39
C PRO A 77 23.42 9.66 6.62
N ILE A 78 23.32 10.32 7.77
CA ILE A 78 22.14 11.14 8.14
C ILE A 78 21.90 12.32 7.19
N TRP A 79 22.96 12.83 6.56
CA TRP A 79 22.87 13.88 5.54
C TRP A 79 22.41 13.35 4.17
N GLY A 80 22.37 12.02 3.98
CA GLY A 80 21.99 11.38 2.72
C GLY A 80 20.47 11.31 2.53
N GLY A 81 20.01 11.69 1.34
CA GLY A 81 18.61 11.57 0.89
C GLY A 81 17.59 12.42 1.67
N PRO A 82 16.37 12.57 1.12
CA PRO A 82 15.25 13.14 1.87
C PRO A 82 14.75 12.15 2.95
N PRO A 83 13.99 12.63 3.96
CA PRO A 83 13.20 11.75 4.82
C PRO A 83 12.26 10.84 4.01
N LEU A 84 11.94 9.67 4.55
CA LEU A 84 10.80 8.90 4.05
C LEU A 84 9.52 9.65 4.41
N GLU A 85 8.70 9.93 3.42
CA GLU A 85 7.38 10.51 3.64
C GLU A 85 6.30 9.42 3.68
N SER A 86 5.33 9.60 4.57
CA SER A 86 4.12 8.80 4.65
C SER A 86 2.89 9.69 4.81
N ARG A 87 1.72 9.19 4.40
CA ARG A 87 0.40 9.85 4.43
C ARG A 87 -0.70 8.80 4.22
N SER A 88 -1.97 9.21 4.27
CA SER A 88 -3.13 8.31 4.21
C SER A 88 -3.04 7.23 3.13
N ALA A 89 -2.68 7.64 1.91
CA ALA A 89 -2.55 6.77 0.75
C ALA A 89 -1.09 6.54 0.30
N SER A 90 -0.09 6.60 1.17
CA SER A 90 1.30 6.27 0.80
C SER A 90 2.20 5.95 1.98
N SER A 91 2.88 4.80 1.95
CA SER A 91 3.88 4.35 2.93
C SER A 91 3.34 4.32 4.38
N ALA A 92 4.21 4.04 5.35
CA ALA A 92 3.90 4.09 6.77
C ALA A 92 5.00 4.86 7.53
N PRO A 93 4.66 5.61 8.60
CA PRO A 93 5.62 6.40 9.37
C PRO A 93 6.41 5.50 10.34
N VAL A 94 7.24 4.60 9.82
CA VAL A 94 8.06 3.67 10.63
C VAL A 94 9.42 3.42 10.01
N MET A 95 10.44 3.35 10.86
CA MET A 95 11.80 2.93 10.51
C MET A 95 12.38 2.04 11.60
N SER A 96 13.22 1.09 11.20
CA SER A 96 13.92 0.21 12.12
C SER A 96 15.42 0.15 11.84
N LEU A 97 16.20 0.31 12.90
CA LEU A 97 17.60 -0.07 12.97
C LEU A 97 17.69 -1.49 13.52
N TYR A 98 18.44 -2.35 12.84
CA TYR A 98 18.55 -3.75 13.23
C TYR A 98 19.96 -4.31 13.05
N HIS A 99 20.26 -5.38 13.78
CA HIS A 99 21.47 -6.16 13.62
C HIS A 99 21.36 -7.12 12.43
N LEU A 100 22.46 -7.59 11.84
CA LEU A 100 22.43 -8.41 10.62
C LEU A 100 21.64 -9.73 10.76
N ASP A 101 21.48 -10.25 11.97
CA ASP A 101 20.63 -11.42 12.26
C ASP A 101 19.11 -11.13 12.24
N GLY A 102 18.71 -9.87 12.07
CA GLY A 102 17.30 -9.45 12.10
C GLY A 102 16.80 -9.02 13.48
N THR A 103 17.65 -8.91 14.49
CA THR A 103 17.27 -8.42 15.82
C THR A 103 17.11 -6.90 15.83
N ASN A 104 15.98 -6.42 16.33
CA ASN A 104 15.71 -4.99 16.50
C ASN A 104 16.73 -4.33 17.44
N ARG A 105 17.15 -3.11 17.08
CA ARG A 105 17.96 -2.22 17.93
C ARG A 105 17.21 -0.96 18.31
N LEU A 106 16.48 -0.39 17.35
CA LEU A 106 15.54 0.69 17.56
C LEU A 106 14.53 0.65 16.42
N THR A 107 13.26 0.50 16.75
CA THR A 107 12.15 0.80 15.82
C THR A 107 11.43 2.00 16.35
N PHE A 108 11.15 2.95 15.48
CA PHE A 108 10.40 4.14 15.84
C PHE A 108 9.32 4.44 14.81
N ALA A 109 8.16 4.86 15.30
CA ALA A 109 6.98 5.07 14.47
C ALA A 109 6.11 6.23 14.98
N CYS A 110 5.32 6.83 14.09
CA CYS A 110 4.34 7.87 14.43
C CYS A 110 2.92 7.30 14.44
N ASP A 111 2.03 7.83 15.28
CA ASP A 111 0.60 7.48 15.29
C ASP A 111 -0.14 8.06 14.09
N ASP A 112 0.20 9.28 13.68
CA ASP A 112 -0.40 9.93 12.52
C ASP A 112 0.13 9.33 11.21
N ALA A 113 -0.73 8.55 10.53
CA ALA A 113 -0.52 8.10 9.16
C ALA A 113 -1.54 8.71 8.19
N LEU A 114 -2.40 9.63 8.65
CA LEU A 114 -3.38 10.34 7.83
C LEU A 114 -2.69 11.45 7.05
N HIS A 115 -1.92 12.26 7.78
CA HIS A 115 -1.28 13.44 7.25
C HIS A 115 0.19 13.17 6.88
N PRO A 116 0.83 14.06 6.11
CA PRO A 116 2.23 13.93 5.78
C PRO A 116 3.14 13.93 7.02
N VAL A 117 3.84 12.81 7.21
CA VAL A 117 4.87 12.62 8.23
C VAL A 117 6.18 12.22 7.55
N GLY A 118 7.25 12.94 7.88
CA GLY A 118 8.61 12.61 7.48
C GLY A 118 9.33 11.82 8.57
N ILE A 119 10.03 10.75 8.20
CA ILE A 119 10.84 9.95 9.13
C ILE A 119 12.22 9.69 8.52
N LYS A 120 13.27 9.82 9.31
CA LYS A 120 14.65 9.66 8.83
C LYS A 120 15.53 9.02 9.89
N THR A 121 16.45 8.17 9.45
CA THR A 121 17.60 7.75 10.24
C THR A 121 18.83 7.60 9.37
N GLY A 122 20.01 7.81 9.93
CA GLY A 122 21.28 7.59 9.24
C GLY A 122 22.49 7.77 10.14
N VAL A 123 23.66 7.35 9.65
CA VAL A 123 24.91 7.42 10.41
C VAL A 123 25.36 8.88 10.58
N ILE A 124 25.70 9.26 11.81
CA ILE A 124 26.46 10.47 12.13
C ILE A 124 27.95 10.09 12.13
N GLU A 125 28.67 10.50 11.09
CA GLU A 125 30.04 10.05 10.83
C GLU A 125 31.01 10.50 11.94
N GLU A 126 30.73 11.63 12.58
CA GLU A 126 31.56 12.27 13.58
C GLU A 126 31.67 11.47 14.88
N ASN A 127 30.66 10.65 15.21
CA ASN A 127 30.57 9.96 16.50
C ASN A 127 30.07 8.52 16.43
N GLY A 128 29.67 8.03 15.25
CA GLY A 128 29.14 6.66 15.07
C GLY A 128 27.75 6.44 15.67
N CYS A 129 27.03 7.49 16.02
CA CYS A 129 25.61 7.42 16.37
C CYS A 129 24.74 7.31 15.10
N MET A 130 23.50 6.88 15.28
CA MET A 130 22.43 6.96 14.30
C MET A 130 21.59 8.20 14.63
N GLY A 131 21.70 9.24 13.82
CA GLY A 131 20.80 10.39 13.91
C GLY A 131 19.42 9.96 13.49
N CYS A 132 18.41 10.27 14.31
CA CYS A 132 17.01 9.94 14.06
C CYS A 132 16.17 11.21 14.06
N GLU A 133 15.21 11.28 13.15
CA GLU A 133 14.35 12.44 12.96
C GLU A 133 12.91 12.03 12.67
N LEU A 134 11.96 12.70 13.33
CA LEU A 134 10.53 12.66 13.02
C LEU A 134 10.06 14.10 12.71
N ILE A 135 9.40 14.28 11.56
CA ILE A 135 8.80 15.52 11.08
C ILE A 135 7.28 15.31 11.03
N PRO A 136 6.54 15.61 12.11
CA PRO A 136 5.11 15.28 12.25
C PRO A 136 4.18 16.12 11.35
N PHE A 137 4.66 17.27 10.87
CA PHE A 137 3.91 18.20 10.02
C PHE A 137 4.69 18.45 8.72
N ALA A 138 4.97 17.39 7.96
CA ALA A 138 5.74 17.48 6.72
C ALA A 138 4.97 18.13 5.54
N GLY A 139 3.69 18.46 5.75
CA GLY A 139 2.82 19.09 4.76
C GLY A 139 1.89 20.14 5.37
N GLN A 140 1.05 20.74 4.53
CA GLN A 140 0.02 21.68 4.97
C GLN A 140 -1.03 20.94 5.82
N ARG A 141 -1.53 21.61 6.86
CA ARG A 141 -2.78 21.25 7.56
C ARG A 141 -3.55 22.51 7.94
N GLN A 142 -4.82 22.34 8.24
CA GLN A 142 -5.69 23.41 8.73
C GLN A 142 -5.18 24.01 10.04
N ALA A 143 -5.49 25.29 10.26
CA ALA A 143 -5.21 25.96 11.53
C ALA A 143 -6.05 25.36 12.67
N ALA A 144 -5.41 25.09 13.80
CA ALA A 144 -6.06 24.58 14.99
C ALA A 144 -5.42 25.19 16.23
N SER A 145 -6.13 25.13 17.37
CA SER A 145 -5.57 25.53 18.67
C SER A 145 -4.81 24.40 19.37
N GLU A 146 -4.93 23.16 18.85
CA GLU A 146 -4.27 21.99 19.40
C GLU A 146 -3.81 21.04 18.30
N PHE A 147 -2.56 20.58 18.38
CA PHE A 147 -2.05 19.44 17.62
C PHE A 147 -1.45 18.41 18.56
N LYS A 148 -1.63 17.13 18.24
CA LYS A 148 -1.13 16.02 19.04
C LYS A 148 -0.58 14.92 18.14
N PHE A 149 0.56 14.37 18.51
CA PHE A 149 1.12 13.16 17.90
C PHE A 149 1.93 12.38 18.94
N THR A 150 2.15 11.09 18.65
CA THR A 150 2.85 10.15 19.52
C THR A 150 3.93 9.43 18.75
N LEU A 151 5.16 9.57 19.21
CA LEU A 151 6.31 8.80 18.76
C LEU A 151 6.41 7.51 19.58
N ARG A 152 6.21 6.36 18.95
CA ARG A 152 6.49 5.03 19.51
C ARG A 152 7.98 4.74 19.36
N LEU A 153 8.63 4.29 20.43
CA LEU A 153 10.05 3.91 20.46
C LEU A 153 10.20 2.51 21.05
N ASP A 154 10.83 1.61 20.29
CA ASP A 154 10.96 0.20 20.65
C ASP A 154 12.39 -0.29 20.50
N VAL A 155 13.01 -0.61 21.63
CA VAL A 155 14.40 -1.09 21.73
C VAL A 155 14.48 -2.52 22.25
N ARG A 156 13.32 -3.21 22.32
CA ARG A 156 13.28 -4.62 22.69
C ARG A 156 14.06 -5.42 21.65
N GLN A 157 14.91 -6.34 22.11
CA GLN A 157 15.76 -7.17 21.25
C GLN A 157 14.99 -8.37 20.70
N ASN A 158 13.85 -8.09 20.08
CA ASN A 158 13.00 -9.07 19.43
C ASN A 158 13.32 -9.15 17.92
N PRO A 159 12.95 -10.24 17.24
CA PRO A 159 13.02 -10.29 15.78
C PRO A 159 12.28 -9.12 15.13
N LEU A 160 12.83 -8.57 14.05
CA LEU A 160 12.28 -7.41 13.34
C LEU A 160 10.80 -7.61 12.93
N ALA A 161 10.44 -8.80 12.44
CA ALA A 161 9.07 -9.13 12.08
C ALA A 161 8.09 -9.02 13.27
N ASP A 162 8.52 -9.38 14.48
CA ASP A 162 7.70 -9.29 15.69
C ASP A 162 7.51 -7.81 16.10
N VAL A 163 8.57 -7.00 16.04
CA VAL A 163 8.51 -5.58 16.39
C VAL A 163 7.65 -4.77 15.42
N LEU A 164 7.73 -5.09 14.12
CA LEU A 164 6.88 -4.48 13.10
C LEU A 164 5.43 -4.96 13.22
N GLY A 165 5.21 -6.23 13.56
CA GLY A 165 3.89 -6.77 13.89
C GLY A 165 3.24 -6.05 15.09
N ASP A 166 4.00 -5.84 16.17
CA ASP A 166 3.53 -5.09 17.34
C ASP A 166 3.24 -3.61 17.01
N THR A 167 4.03 -3.01 16.10
CA THR A 167 3.78 -1.65 15.60
C THR A 167 2.49 -1.59 14.77
N CYS A 168 2.27 -2.61 13.93
CA CYS A 168 1.05 -2.78 13.17
C CYS A 168 -0.18 -2.88 14.09
N GLN A 169 -0.11 -3.73 15.11
CA GLN A 169 -1.17 -3.89 16.11
C GLN A 169 -1.42 -2.62 16.93
N TRP A 170 -0.38 -1.83 17.20
CA TRP A 170 -0.54 -0.55 17.88
C TRP A 170 -1.41 0.43 17.08
N TRP A 171 -1.21 0.51 15.75
CA TRP A 171 -2.10 1.30 14.88
C TRP A 171 -3.51 0.72 14.79
N GLU A 172 -3.67 -0.60 14.69
CA GLU A 172 -5.00 -1.25 14.62
C GLU A 172 -5.92 -0.92 15.79
N ASN A 173 -5.34 -0.63 16.97
CA ASN A 173 -6.09 -0.30 18.18
C ASN A 173 -6.44 1.21 18.27
N MET A 174 -6.09 2.00 17.24
CA MET A 174 -6.47 3.40 17.14
C MET A 174 -7.80 3.55 16.41
N GLU A 175 -8.61 4.49 16.86
CA GLU A 175 -9.91 4.79 16.24
C GLU A 175 -9.72 5.19 14.76
N GLY A 176 -10.46 4.51 13.87
CA GLY A 176 -10.43 4.75 12.43
C GLY A 176 -9.33 4.02 11.66
N TYR A 177 -8.51 3.23 12.35
CA TYR A 177 -7.41 2.42 11.78
C TYR A 177 -7.73 0.91 11.81
N GLU A 178 -8.96 0.54 12.16
CA GLU A 178 -9.40 -0.84 12.24
C GLU A 178 -9.28 -1.50 10.85
N PRO A 179 -8.60 -2.64 10.73
CA PRO A 179 -8.42 -3.29 9.45
C PRO A 179 -9.73 -3.93 8.97
N LEU A 180 -9.92 -3.99 7.65
CA LEU A 180 -11.03 -4.73 7.05
C LEU A 180 -10.86 -6.24 7.25
N ASP A 181 -11.99 -6.92 7.42
CA ASP A 181 -12.04 -8.38 7.31
C ASP A 181 -11.59 -8.85 5.92
N VAL A 182 -10.94 -10.01 5.91
CA VAL A 182 -10.39 -10.64 4.72
C VAL A 182 -11.27 -11.85 4.33
N PRO A 183 -12.00 -11.78 3.21
CA PRO A 183 -12.75 -12.92 2.67
C PRO A 183 -11.86 -14.15 2.42
N ASP A 184 -12.36 -15.38 2.60
CA ASP A 184 -11.53 -16.59 2.38
C ASP A 184 -10.98 -16.66 0.95
N VAL A 185 -11.75 -16.18 -0.03
CA VAL A 185 -11.32 -16.13 -1.44
C VAL A 185 -10.09 -15.24 -1.65
N ALA A 186 -9.92 -14.17 -0.84
CA ALA A 186 -8.74 -13.31 -0.90
C ALA A 186 -7.44 -14.05 -0.52
N THR A 187 -7.55 -15.25 0.07
CA THR A 187 -6.42 -16.11 0.46
C THR A 187 -6.20 -17.28 -0.52
N LEU A 188 -6.82 -17.23 -1.70
CA LEU A 188 -6.68 -18.23 -2.76
C LEU A 188 -5.94 -17.63 -3.97
N PRO A 189 -5.25 -18.45 -4.78
CA PRO A 189 -4.50 -17.94 -5.94
C PRO A 189 -5.37 -17.15 -6.91
N VAL A 190 -4.75 -16.18 -7.56
CA VAL A 190 -5.41 -15.22 -8.46
C VAL A 190 -4.82 -15.37 -9.86
N TYR A 191 -5.67 -15.26 -10.88
CA TYR A 191 -5.20 -15.02 -12.25
C TYR A 191 -5.29 -13.53 -12.56
N SER A 192 -4.27 -12.95 -13.18
CA SER A 192 -4.28 -11.54 -13.59
C SER A 192 -3.95 -11.41 -15.08
N THR A 193 -4.66 -10.52 -15.75
CA THR A 193 -4.54 -10.31 -17.21
C THR A 193 -3.40 -9.35 -17.60
N TRP A 194 -2.77 -8.66 -16.65
CA TRP A 194 -1.85 -7.56 -16.97
C TRP A 194 -0.60 -7.99 -17.74
N TYR A 195 0.23 -8.89 -17.19
CA TYR A 195 1.46 -9.31 -17.88
C TYR A 195 1.22 -10.29 -19.03
N SER A 196 0.07 -10.96 -19.05
CA SER A 196 -0.34 -11.85 -20.14
C SER A 196 -0.91 -11.11 -21.35
N TYR A 197 -1.76 -10.10 -21.15
CA TYR A 197 -2.51 -9.44 -22.22
C TYR A 197 -2.40 -7.91 -22.25
N HIS A 198 -2.05 -7.28 -21.13
CA HIS A 198 -2.12 -5.82 -20.96
C HIS A 198 -3.50 -5.32 -21.44
N GLN A 199 -3.53 -4.27 -22.27
CA GLN A 199 -4.77 -3.66 -22.76
C GLN A 199 -5.46 -4.43 -23.90
N ILE A 200 -4.90 -5.56 -24.36
CA ILE A 200 -5.41 -6.32 -25.51
C ILE A 200 -6.18 -7.56 -25.01
N VAL A 201 -7.42 -7.34 -24.58
CA VAL A 201 -8.29 -8.37 -23.99
C VAL A 201 -9.60 -8.54 -24.77
N ASP A 202 -10.14 -9.76 -24.74
CA ASP A 202 -11.47 -10.09 -25.26
C ASP A 202 -12.13 -11.19 -24.41
N SER A 203 -13.46 -11.17 -24.32
CA SER A 203 -14.22 -12.06 -23.43
C SER A 203 -13.92 -13.55 -23.67
N PRO A 204 -13.95 -14.10 -24.92
CA PRO A 204 -13.64 -15.50 -25.17
C PRO A 204 -12.23 -15.96 -24.73
N THR A 205 -11.21 -15.15 -25.02
CA THR A 205 -9.83 -15.46 -24.60
C THR A 205 -9.72 -15.53 -23.09
N ILE A 206 -10.29 -14.54 -22.40
CA ILE A 206 -10.22 -14.44 -20.95
C ILE A 206 -11.02 -15.56 -20.26
N GLU A 207 -12.17 -15.94 -20.80
CA GLU A 207 -12.95 -17.09 -20.32
C GLU A 207 -12.18 -18.40 -20.43
N THR A 208 -11.43 -18.58 -21.53
CA THR A 208 -10.56 -19.76 -21.72
C THR A 208 -9.46 -19.79 -20.67
N GLU A 209 -8.80 -18.66 -20.42
CA GLU A 209 -7.76 -18.53 -19.41
C GLU A 209 -8.31 -18.72 -17.99
N CYS A 210 -9.49 -18.16 -17.68
CA CYS A 210 -10.18 -18.36 -16.40
C CYS A 210 -10.47 -19.84 -16.16
N LYS A 211 -10.96 -20.56 -17.18
CA LYS A 211 -11.22 -22.00 -17.05
C LYS A 211 -9.95 -22.78 -16.72
N LEU A 212 -8.84 -22.48 -17.40
CA LEU A 212 -7.54 -23.09 -17.13
C LEU A 212 -7.01 -22.74 -15.73
N ALA A 213 -7.15 -21.49 -15.30
CA ALA A 213 -6.73 -21.02 -13.98
C ALA A 213 -7.54 -21.67 -12.85
N TYR A 214 -8.87 -21.80 -13.04
CA TYR A 214 -9.76 -22.47 -12.09
C TYR A 214 -9.33 -23.92 -11.84
N ASP A 215 -9.04 -24.65 -12.93
CA ASP A 215 -8.59 -26.05 -12.88
C ASP A 215 -7.20 -26.20 -12.21
N MET A 216 -6.44 -25.12 -12.08
CA MET A 216 -5.17 -25.04 -11.34
C MET A 216 -5.33 -24.55 -9.89
N GLY A 217 -6.53 -24.14 -9.49
CA GLY A 217 -6.84 -23.73 -8.12
C GLY A 217 -7.02 -22.23 -7.91
N CYS A 218 -6.91 -21.40 -8.95
CA CYS A 218 -7.26 -19.99 -8.83
C CYS A 218 -8.75 -19.84 -8.54
N ARG A 219 -9.12 -18.82 -7.75
CA ARG A 219 -10.51 -18.52 -7.42
C ARG A 219 -10.94 -17.11 -7.76
N SER A 220 -10.03 -16.22 -8.09
CA SER A 220 -10.38 -14.92 -8.63
C SER A 220 -9.59 -14.62 -9.89
N VAL A 221 -10.16 -13.75 -10.72
CA VAL A 221 -9.49 -13.09 -11.83
C VAL A 221 -9.45 -11.58 -11.59
N ILE A 222 -8.28 -10.99 -11.79
CA ILE A 222 -8.11 -9.54 -11.92
C ILE A 222 -8.05 -9.21 -13.41
N MET A 223 -9.11 -8.60 -13.91
CA MET A 223 -9.10 -7.93 -15.20
C MET A 223 -8.47 -6.56 -15.04
N ASP A 224 -7.21 -6.47 -15.47
CA ASP A 224 -6.41 -5.26 -15.39
C ASP A 224 -6.81 -4.22 -16.46
N ASP A 225 -6.01 -3.16 -16.62
CA ASP A 225 -6.28 -2.07 -17.56
C ASP A 225 -6.49 -2.55 -19.01
N GLY A 226 -7.53 -2.02 -19.68
CA GLY A 226 -7.83 -2.28 -21.09
C GLY A 226 -9.29 -2.59 -21.39
N TRP A 227 -10.09 -2.96 -20.39
CA TRP A 227 -11.50 -3.32 -20.57
C TRP A 227 -12.37 -2.13 -21.04
N GLN A 228 -12.00 -0.91 -20.62
CA GLN A 228 -12.74 0.34 -20.79
C GLN A 228 -12.39 1.11 -22.07
N THR A 229 -11.30 0.78 -22.76
CA THR A 229 -10.81 1.58 -23.90
C THR A 229 -10.30 0.72 -25.06
N ASN A 230 -10.52 1.21 -26.28
CA ASN A 230 -9.93 0.64 -27.48
C ASN A 230 -8.49 1.14 -27.75
N ASP A 231 -8.03 2.16 -27.03
CA ASP A 231 -6.62 2.60 -27.05
C ASP A 231 -5.72 1.58 -26.35
N ASP A 232 -4.58 1.25 -26.97
CA ASP A 232 -3.61 0.26 -26.50
C ASP A 232 -2.21 0.86 -26.25
N GLN A 233 -2.14 2.20 -26.16
CA GLN A 233 -0.89 2.94 -25.99
C GLN A 233 -0.41 3.06 -24.53
N ARG A 234 -1.07 2.37 -23.58
CA ARG A 234 -0.74 2.37 -22.14
C ARG A 234 -0.75 3.75 -21.49
N GLY A 235 -1.55 4.67 -22.02
CA GLY A 235 -1.78 6.01 -21.46
C GLY A 235 -3.13 6.11 -20.75
N TYR A 236 -3.31 7.19 -19.98
CA TYR A 236 -4.55 7.44 -19.23
C TYR A 236 -5.41 8.55 -19.85
N ALA A 237 -5.19 8.86 -21.13
CA ALA A 237 -5.87 9.94 -21.83
C ALA A 237 -7.39 9.74 -21.97
N TYR A 238 -7.86 8.50 -21.83
CA TYR A 238 -9.26 8.09 -22.00
C TYR A 238 -9.87 7.51 -20.70
N THR A 239 -9.16 7.55 -19.57
CA THR A 239 -9.74 7.10 -18.28
C THR A 239 -10.71 8.14 -17.72
N GLY A 240 -11.58 7.73 -16.81
CA GLY A 240 -12.49 8.63 -16.11
C GLY A 240 -13.96 8.46 -16.48
N ASP A 241 -14.31 7.89 -17.63
CA ASP A 241 -15.72 7.61 -17.97
C ASP A 241 -16.18 6.22 -17.53
N TRP A 242 -15.22 5.30 -17.40
CA TRP A 242 -15.41 3.93 -16.89
C TRP A 242 -16.55 3.16 -17.56
N GLN A 243 -16.80 3.45 -18.84
CA GLN A 243 -17.72 2.69 -19.68
C GLN A 243 -16.94 1.64 -20.49
N PRO A 244 -17.46 0.41 -20.63
CA PRO A 244 -16.78 -0.63 -21.38
C PRO A 244 -16.85 -0.35 -22.90
N GLN A 245 -15.73 0.04 -23.50
CA GLN A 245 -15.62 0.14 -24.97
C GLN A 245 -15.08 -1.14 -25.62
N ARG A 246 -14.22 -1.88 -24.91
CA ARG A 246 -13.59 -3.11 -25.42
C ARG A 246 -14.42 -4.33 -25.03
N LEU A 247 -14.65 -4.52 -23.72
CA LEU A 247 -15.49 -5.61 -23.21
C LEU A 247 -16.97 -5.18 -23.17
N THR A 248 -17.56 -4.93 -24.33
CA THR A 248 -18.94 -4.40 -24.40
C THR A 248 -20.01 -5.31 -23.79
N ASP A 249 -19.73 -6.62 -23.69
CA ASP A 249 -20.57 -7.65 -23.05
C ASP A 249 -20.15 -7.94 -21.60
N ILE A 250 -19.54 -6.98 -20.90
CA ILE A 250 -18.90 -7.17 -19.59
C ILE A 250 -19.80 -7.86 -18.56
N LYS A 251 -21.12 -7.58 -18.57
CA LYS A 251 -22.06 -8.21 -17.64
C LYS A 251 -22.17 -9.71 -17.89
N GLU A 252 -22.44 -10.09 -19.14
CA GLU A 252 -22.57 -11.48 -19.54
C GLU A 252 -21.23 -12.21 -19.43
N HIS A 253 -20.11 -11.54 -19.69
CA HIS A 253 -18.76 -12.06 -19.48
C HIS A 253 -18.49 -12.39 -18.01
N ILE A 254 -18.77 -11.45 -17.09
CA ILE A 254 -18.61 -11.68 -15.65
C ILE A 254 -19.49 -12.84 -15.19
N GLN A 255 -20.75 -12.90 -15.63
CA GLN A 255 -21.65 -14.03 -15.30
C GLN A 255 -21.06 -15.37 -15.76
N ARG A 256 -20.46 -15.45 -16.96
CA ARG A 256 -19.83 -16.69 -17.43
C ARG A 256 -18.63 -17.08 -16.56
N VAL A 257 -17.89 -16.13 -16.02
CA VAL A 257 -16.80 -16.39 -15.06
C VAL A 257 -17.34 -16.84 -13.70
N HIS A 258 -18.45 -16.24 -13.23
CA HIS A 258 -19.14 -16.69 -12.02
C HIS A 258 -19.67 -18.12 -12.16
N ASP A 259 -20.19 -18.49 -13.32
CA ASP A 259 -20.67 -19.86 -13.61
C ASP A 259 -19.53 -20.90 -13.54
N MET A 260 -18.27 -20.47 -13.72
CA MET A 260 -17.08 -21.31 -13.48
C MET A 260 -16.72 -21.43 -11.99
N GLY A 261 -17.26 -20.56 -11.14
CA GLY A 261 -17.00 -20.47 -9.71
C GLY A 261 -15.82 -19.57 -9.34
N MET A 262 -15.54 -18.53 -10.15
CA MET A 262 -14.49 -17.55 -9.87
C MET A 262 -15.08 -16.16 -9.59
N GLN A 263 -14.44 -15.42 -8.69
CA GLN A 263 -14.70 -14.02 -8.40
C GLN A 263 -14.02 -13.12 -9.43
N TYR A 264 -14.65 -12.00 -9.75
CA TYR A 264 -14.17 -11.05 -10.76
C TYR A 264 -13.81 -9.70 -10.13
N ILE A 265 -12.57 -9.28 -10.32
CA ILE A 265 -12.01 -8.01 -9.85
C ILE A 265 -11.67 -7.14 -11.07
N LEU A 266 -12.17 -5.90 -11.10
CA LEU A 266 -11.83 -4.94 -12.17
C LEU A 266 -10.84 -3.87 -11.67
N TRP A 267 -9.90 -3.53 -12.54
CA TRP A 267 -8.96 -2.43 -12.31
C TRP A 267 -9.56 -1.06 -12.64
N TYR A 268 -9.20 -0.07 -11.80
CA TYR A 268 -9.53 1.34 -11.97
C TYR A 268 -8.34 2.23 -11.60
N SER A 269 -8.14 3.29 -12.38
CA SER A 269 -7.28 4.42 -12.00
C SER A 269 -8.11 5.46 -11.24
N VAL A 270 -8.08 5.41 -9.91
CA VAL A 270 -9.00 6.19 -9.06
C VAL A 270 -8.97 7.70 -9.33
N PRO A 271 -7.80 8.36 -9.29
CA PRO A 271 -7.77 9.83 -9.39
C PRO A 271 -7.87 10.40 -10.81
N PHE A 272 -7.60 9.60 -11.85
CA PHE A 272 -7.32 10.14 -13.17
C PHE A 272 -8.56 10.33 -14.02
N VAL A 273 -8.72 11.56 -14.53
CA VAL A 273 -9.64 11.90 -15.61
C VAL A 273 -8.83 12.33 -16.83
N GLY A 274 -8.93 11.53 -17.90
CA GLY A 274 -8.15 11.71 -19.12
C GLY A 274 -8.64 12.89 -19.95
N TYR A 275 -7.73 13.57 -20.66
CA TYR A 275 -8.03 14.76 -21.47
C TYR A 275 -9.04 14.50 -22.60
N HIS A 276 -9.30 13.24 -22.95
CA HIS A 276 -10.26 12.82 -23.98
C HIS A 276 -11.51 12.14 -23.41
N SER A 277 -11.68 12.13 -22.09
CA SER A 277 -12.89 11.63 -21.43
C SER A 277 -13.99 12.69 -21.40
N GLU A 278 -15.25 12.27 -21.41
CA GLU A 278 -16.40 13.17 -21.27
C GLU A 278 -16.41 13.86 -19.90
N ASN A 279 -15.99 13.15 -18.85
CA ASN A 279 -15.91 13.70 -17.50
C ASN A 279 -14.83 14.78 -17.34
N TYR A 280 -13.88 14.93 -18.28
CA TYR A 280 -12.88 16.00 -18.23
C TYR A 280 -13.50 17.39 -18.30
N ASP A 281 -14.46 17.61 -19.20
CA ASP A 281 -15.13 18.92 -19.26
C ASP A 281 -16.07 19.11 -18.06
N ARG A 282 -16.70 18.02 -17.58
CA ARG A 282 -17.57 18.03 -16.40
C ARG A 282 -16.85 18.50 -15.13
N PHE A 283 -15.64 18.00 -14.90
CA PHE A 283 -14.86 18.30 -13.69
C PHE A 283 -13.87 19.45 -13.87
N LYS A 284 -13.96 20.21 -14.96
CA LYS A 284 -13.12 21.40 -15.15
C LYS A 284 -13.17 22.33 -13.94
N GLY A 285 -11.98 22.66 -13.44
CA GLY A 285 -11.76 23.45 -12.23
C GLY A 285 -11.85 22.67 -10.90
N MET A 286 -12.00 21.35 -10.93
CA MET A 286 -11.99 20.46 -9.76
C MET A 286 -10.78 19.51 -9.77
N TYR A 287 -9.62 20.00 -10.19
CA TYR A 287 -8.38 19.24 -10.28
C TYR A 287 -7.38 19.70 -9.23
N LEU A 288 -6.60 18.75 -8.70
CA LEU A 288 -5.40 19.05 -7.92
C LEU A 288 -4.30 19.57 -8.84
N TYR A 289 -4.03 18.84 -9.92
CA TYR A 289 -3.01 19.20 -10.92
C TYR A 289 -3.19 18.38 -12.20
N ASP A 290 -2.56 18.87 -13.27
CA ASP A 290 -2.43 18.18 -14.54
C ASP A 290 -1.21 17.25 -14.55
N GLN A 291 -1.37 16.07 -15.11
CA GLN A 291 -0.30 15.09 -15.30
C GLN A 291 -0.10 14.84 -16.79
N ASP A 292 0.51 15.80 -17.47
CA ASP A 292 0.67 15.82 -18.93
C ASP A 292 1.31 14.55 -19.51
N ARG A 293 2.25 13.94 -18.77
CA ARG A 293 2.86 12.66 -19.18
C ARG A 293 1.83 11.54 -19.33
N SER A 294 0.81 11.55 -18.48
CA SER A 294 -0.32 10.62 -18.49
C SER A 294 -1.47 11.09 -19.38
N LYS A 295 -1.43 12.36 -19.84
CA LYS A 295 -2.53 13.07 -20.53
C LYS A 295 -3.83 13.03 -19.73
N ALA A 296 -3.73 13.22 -18.43
CA ALA A 296 -4.85 13.18 -17.50
C ALA A 296 -4.65 14.20 -16.39
N SER A 297 -5.74 14.63 -15.76
CA SER A 297 -5.71 15.43 -14.53
C SER A 297 -6.08 14.58 -13.33
N VAL A 298 -5.59 14.99 -12.16
CA VAL A 298 -5.92 14.36 -10.88
C VAL A 298 -7.12 15.09 -10.28
N LEU A 299 -8.23 14.38 -10.09
CA LEU A 299 -9.42 14.91 -9.45
C LEU A 299 -9.13 15.37 -8.01
N ASP A 300 -9.76 16.46 -7.58
CA ASP A 300 -9.61 17.02 -6.23
C ASP A 300 -10.72 16.48 -5.29
N PRO A 301 -10.40 15.57 -4.36
CA PRO A 301 -11.39 14.96 -3.49
C PRO A 301 -11.98 15.96 -2.48
N ARG A 302 -11.44 17.18 -2.36
CA ARG A 302 -12.04 18.23 -1.51
C ARG A 302 -13.38 18.73 -2.05
N TYR A 303 -13.74 18.43 -3.29
CA TYR A 303 -15.08 18.71 -3.82
C TYR A 303 -16.02 17.53 -3.55
N PRO A 304 -17.19 17.75 -2.92
CA PRO A 304 -18.12 16.66 -2.64
C PRO A 304 -18.64 15.99 -3.92
N GLN A 305 -18.78 16.73 -5.03
CA GLN A 305 -19.22 16.17 -6.31
C GLN A 305 -18.19 15.21 -6.93
N VAL A 306 -16.90 15.43 -6.67
CA VAL A 306 -15.83 14.51 -7.09
C VAL A 306 -15.93 13.22 -6.27
N ARG A 307 -16.09 13.32 -4.95
CA ARG A 307 -16.24 12.13 -4.09
C ARG A 307 -17.47 11.32 -4.45
N GLU A 308 -18.63 11.99 -4.60
CA GLU A 308 -19.89 11.36 -5.01
C GLU A 308 -19.75 10.62 -6.36
N PHE A 309 -19.10 11.25 -7.33
CA PHE A 309 -18.86 10.64 -8.64
C PHE A 309 -18.01 9.37 -8.56
N LEU A 310 -16.90 9.41 -7.82
CA LEU A 310 -16.02 8.24 -7.67
C LEU A 310 -16.73 7.11 -6.92
N ILE A 311 -17.41 7.41 -5.82
CA ILE A 311 -18.21 6.43 -5.05
C ILE A 311 -19.28 5.79 -5.95
N GLN A 312 -20.04 6.61 -6.68
CA GLN A 312 -21.12 6.12 -7.52
C GLN A 312 -20.60 5.28 -8.70
N THR A 313 -19.42 5.61 -9.25
CA THR A 313 -18.77 4.82 -10.30
C THR A 313 -18.56 3.37 -9.86
N TYR A 314 -18.04 3.15 -8.65
CA TYR A 314 -17.81 1.79 -8.15
C TYR A 314 -19.10 1.09 -7.76
N LEU A 315 -20.06 1.80 -7.14
CA LEU A 315 -21.36 1.22 -6.80
C LEU A 315 -22.16 0.80 -8.04
N ASP A 316 -22.14 1.61 -9.10
CA ASP A 316 -22.82 1.29 -10.34
C ASP A 316 -22.19 0.07 -11.02
N ALA A 317 -20.85 -0.01 -11.07
CA ALA A 317 -20.15 -1.19 -11.58
C ALA A 317 -20.50 -2.45 -10.78
N GLN A 318 -20.46 -2.38 -9.44
CA GLN A 318 -20.83 -3.47 -8.56
C GLN A 318 -22.26 -3.94 -8.79
N ARG A 319 -23.23 -3.02 -8.83
CA ARG A 319 -24.66 -3.36 -8.97
C ARG A 319 -25.04 -3.81 -10.37
N LYS A 320 -24.48 -3.16 -11.40
CA LYS A 320 -24.83 -3.43 -12.80
C LYS A 320 -24.24 -4.75 -13.27
N TRP A 321 -23.01 -5.04 -12.84
CA TRP A 321 -22.22 -6.17 -13.33
C TRP A 321 -22.02 -7.27 -12.29
N GLU A 322 -22.54 -7.09 -11.07
CA GLU A 322 -22.41 -8.06 -9.97
C GLU A 322 -20.95 -8.32 -9.60
N LEU A 323 -20.12 -7.27 -9.66
CA LEU A 323 -18.68 -7.36 -9.48
C LEU A 323 -18.30 -7.73 -8.04
N ASP A 324 -17.29 -8.61 -7.89
CA ASP A 324 -16.82 -9.10 -6.59
C ASP A 324 -15.72 -8.23 -5.98
N GLY A 325 -15.09 -7.36 -6.75
CA GLY A 325 -14.02 -6.53 -6.24
C GLY A 325 -13.41 -5.53 -7.20
N PHE A 326 -12.51 -4.73 -6.64
CA PHE A 326 -11.83 -3.63 -7.32
C PHE A 326 -10.33 -3.67 -7.04
N LYS A 327 -9.52 -3.49 -8.07
CA LYS A 327 -8.10 -3.11 -7.95
C LYS A 327 -8.03 -1.60 -8.15
N LEU A 328 -7.79 -0.86 -7.07
CA LEU A 328 -7.86 0.59 -7.03
C LEU A 328 -6.46 1.19 -7.06
N ASP A 329 -6.07 1.74 -8.21
CA ASP A 329 -4.71 2.17 -8.48
C ASP A 329 -4.54 3.69 -8.39
N PHE A 330 -3.28 4.10 -8.16
CA PHE A 330 -2.80 5.49 -8.13
C PHE A 330 -3.35 6.41 -7.04
N VAL A 331 -3.94 5.87 -5.97
CA VAL A 331 -4.45 6.68 -4.84
C VAL A 331 -3.35 7.54 -4.17
N ASP A 332 -2.08 7.16 -4.32
CA ASP A 332 -0.91 7.94 -3.89
C ASP A 332 -0.68 9.25 -4.68
N SER A 333 -1.38 9.40 -5.82
CA SER A 333 -1.42 10.61 -6.64
C SER A 333 -2.34 11.69 -6.06
N PHE A 334 -3.20 11.39 -5.09
CA PHE A 334 -3.86 12.43 -4.31
C PHE A 334 -2.84 13.10 -3.39
N ARG A 335 -2.17 14.13 -3.91
CA ARG A 335 -1.17 14.92 -3.19
C ARG A 335 -1.47 16.40 -3.31
N VAL A 336 -1.11 17.14 -2.27
CA VAL A 336 -1.17 18.60 -2.28
C VAL A 336 -0.16 19.12 -3.32
N PRO A 337 -0.60 19.89 -4.33
CA PRO A 337 0.31 20.50 -5.30
C PRO A 337 1.07 21.68 -4.67
N GLU A 338 2.20 22.09 -5.27
CA GLU A 338 2.97 23.26 -4.80
C GLU A 338 2.16 24.56 -4.89
N SER A 339 1.25 24.64 -5.85
CA SER A 339 0.32 25.75 -6.02
C SER A 339 -1.03 25.22 -6.47
N GLU A 340 -2.10 25.92 -6.10
CA GLU A 340 -3.46 25.58 -6.52
C GLU A 340 -3.58 25.62 -8.06
N HIS A 341 -4.40 24.71 -8.59
CA HIS A 341 -4.64 24.64 -10.04
C HIS A 341 -5.20 25.99 -10.55
N PRO A 342 -4.72 26.53 -11.69
CA PRO A 342 -5.11 27.86 -12.16
C PRO A 342 -6.62 28.00 -12.43
N ASP A 343 -7.27 26.91 -12.84
CA ASP A 343 -8.72 26.88 -13.07
C ASP A 343 -9.55 26.49 -11.84
N ALA A 344 -8.94 26.37 -10.64
CA ALA A 344 -9.65 25.95 -9.43
C ALA A 344 -10.84 26.88 -9.12
N LYS A 345 -12.01 26.29 -8.85
CA LYS A 345 -13.25 27.02 -8.58
C LYS A 345 -13.70 26.89 -7.11
N PRO A 346 -14.56 27.78 -6.60
CA PRO A 346 -15.17 27.59 -5.29
C PRO A 346 -16.01 26.30 -5.24
N GLY A 347 -16.25 25.77 -4.03
CA GLY A 347 -17.14 24.63 -3.81
C GLY A 347 -16.52 23.42 -3.11
N ARG A 348 -15.27 23.53 -2.64
CA ARG A 348 -14.67 22.57 -1.72
C ARG A 348 -15.40 22.63 -0.37
N ASP A 349 -15.64 21.47 0.24
CA ASP A 349 -16.23 21.35 1.58
C ASP A 349 -15.22 20.86 2.63
N MET A 350 -13.99 20.58 2.20
CA MET A 350 -12.86 20.21 3.05
C MET A 350 -11.62 21.00 2.64
N ASP A 351 -10.79 21.35 3.62
CA ASP A 351 -9.56 22.12 3.39
C ASP A 351 -8.37 21.20 3.03
N ASP A 352 -8.24 20.08 3.73
CA ASP A 352 -7.12 19.14 3.62
C ASP A 352 -7.40 18.04 2.57
N VAL A 353 -6.43 17.83 1.68
CA VAL A 353 -6.54 16.81 0.61
C VAL A 353 -6.52 15.40 1.18
N TYR A 354 -5.68 15.12 2.19
CA TYR A 354 -5.49 13.78 2.73
C TYR A 354 -6.65 13.34 3.63
N GLU A 355 -7.26 14.28 4.36
CA GLU A 355 -8.55 14.04 5.03
C GLU A 355 -9.67 13.75 4.03
N ALA A 356 -9.72 14.51 2.92
CA ALA A 356 -10.71 14.26 1.87
C ALA A 356 -10.52 12.91 1.17
N VAL A 357 -9.27 12.42 1.06
CA VAL A 357 -8.95 11.06 0.60
C VAL A 357 -9.41 10.01 1.60
N ASP A 358 -9.19 10.21 2.91
CA ASP A 358 -9.65 9.28 3.95
C ASP A 358 -11.18 9.14 3.92
N VAL A 359 -11.90 10.26 3.82
CA VAL A 359 -13.37 10.27 3.66
C VAL A 359 -13.77 9.53 2.39
N LEU A 360 -13.16 9.85 1.24
CA LEU A 360 -13.45 9.18 -0.03
C LEU A 360 -13.27 7.66 0.07
N LEU A 361 -12.13 7.19 0.56
CA LEU A 361 -11.83 5.75 0.58
C LEU A 361 -12.69 5.01 1.62
N LYS A 362 -12.96 5.61 2.80
CA LYS A 362 -13.90 5.03 3.77
C LYS A 362 -15.32 4.94 3.22
N ASP A 363 -15.80 5.98 2.54
CA ASP A 363 -17.14 5.99 1.97
C ASP A 363 -17.28 5.00 0.80
N VAL A 364 -16.23 4.85 -0.03
CA VAL A 364 -16.15 3.79 -1.05
C VAL A 364 -16.31 2.42 -0.39
N VAL A 365 -15.48 2.11 0.61
CA VAL A 365 -15.55 0.81 1.31
C VAL A 365 -16.89 0.58 1.97
N TYR A 366 -17.38 1.55 2.74
CA TYR A 366 -18.65 1.46 3.44
C TYR A 366 -19.78 1.14 2.47
N SER A 367 -19.83 1.87 1.35
CA SER A 367 -20.87 1.70 0.35
C SER A 367 -20.78 0.36 -0.38
N LEU A 368 -19.57 -0.07 -0.74
CA LEU A 368 -19.35 -1.37 -1.41
C LEU A 368 -19.65 -2.55 -0.48
N LYS A 369 -19.24 -2.48 0.79
CA LYS A 369 -19.50 -3.52 1.81
C LYS A 369 -20.96 -3.61 2.19
N ALA A 370 -21.70 -2.51 2.18
CA ALA A 370 -23.14 -2.52 2.39
C ALA A 370 -23.89 -3.33 1.32
N ALA A 371 -23.36 -3.37 0.09
CA ALA A 371 -23.90 -4.17 -1.00
C ALA A 371 -23.34 -5.61 -1.03
N ASN A 372 -22.04 -5.79 -0.74
CA ASN A 372 -21.37 -7.08 -0.66
C ASN A 372 -20.34 -7.10 0.49
N PRO A 373 -20.65 -7.72 1.65
CA PRO A 373 -19.72 -7.79 2.78
C PRO A 373 -18.39 -8.48 2.46
N GLU A 374 -18.36 -9.35 1.44
CA GLU A 374 -17.19 -10.11 0.98
C GLU A 374 -16.44 -9.43 -0.17
N ILE A 375 -16.69 -8.14 -0.43
CA ILE A 375 -16.03 -7.39 -1.51
C ILE A 375 -14.50 -7.44 -1.37
N LEU A 376 -13.81 -7.65 -2.49
CA LEU A 376 -12.36 -7.68 -2.59
C LEU A 376 -11.85 -6.30 -3.02
N ILE A 377 -10.97 -5.68 -2.24
CA ILE A 377 -10.38 -4.38 -2.57
C ILE A 377 -8.87 -4.51 -2.51
N GLU A 378 -8.26 -4.52 -3.68
CA GLU A 378 -6.81 -4.61 -3.86
C GLU A 378 -6.17 -3.24 -3.99
N PHE A 379 -5.11 -3.05 -3.21
CA PHE A 379 -4.15 -1.97 -3.35
C PHE A 379 -2.73 -2.53 -3.58
N ARG A 380 -1.85 -1.78 -4.26
CA ARG A 380 -0.44 -2.15 -4.51
C ARG A 380 0.53 -1.23 -3.77
N GLN A 381 1.77 -1.66 -3.57
CA GLN A 381 2.81 -0.76 -3.07
C GLN A 381 3.04 0.45 -4.01
N SER A 382 3.24 1.66 -3.48
CA SER A 382 3.57 1.97 -2.08
C SER A 382 2.42 2.40 -1.17
N TYR A 383 1.16 2.33 -1.59
CA TYR A 383 0.02 2.74 -0.76
C TYR A 383 -0.42 1.61 0.20
N ILE A 384 0.42 1.38 1.22
CA ILE A 384 0.35 0.27 2.17
C ILE A 384 0.45 0.71 3.64
N GLY A 385 0.13 1.97 3.91
CA GLY A 385 0.13 2.53 5.25
C GLY A 385 -0.88 1.84 6.18
N PRO A 386 -0.81 2.07 7.49
CA PRO A 386 -1.75 1.46 8.43
C PRO A 386 -3.21 1.84 8.14
N LEU A 387 -3.48 3.09 7.73
CA LEU A 387 -4.81 3.51 7.28
C LEU A 387 -5.31 2.77 6.05
N MET A 388 -4.43 2.39 5.12
CA MET A 388 -4.84 1.65 3.92
C MET A 388 -5.55 0.34 4.25
N ARG A 389 -5.33 -0.20 5.46
CA ARG A 389 -5.96 -1.45 5.91
C ARG A 389 -7.42 -1.26 6.31
N SER A 390 -7.86 -0.04 6.62
CA SER A 390 -9.28 0.29 6.75
C SER A 390 -9.94 0.53 5.39
N TYR A 391 -9.14 0.67 4.32
CA TYR A 391 -9.64 0.86 2.96
C TYR A 391 -9.63 -0.43 2.13
N GLY A 392 -8.72 -1.37 2.38
CA GLY A 392 -8.52 -2.55 1.55
C GLY A 392 -8.15 -3.80 2.32
N ASN A 393 -8.53 -4.95 1.76
CA ASN A 393 -8.30 -6.27 2.35
C ASN A 393 -7.27 -7.12 1.57
N LEU A 394 -6.81 -6.64 0.40
CA LEU A 394 -5.73 -7.25 -0.39
C LEU A 394 -4.62 -6.21 -0.63
N PHE A 395 -3.38 -6.51 -0.21
CA PHE A 395 -2.19 -5.69 -0.49
C PHE A 395 -1.20 -6.44 -1.36
N ARG A 396 -0.94 -5.92 -2.55
CA ARG A 396 -0.01 -6.49 -3.53
C ARG A 396 1.37 -5.84 -3.43
N ALA A 397 2.43 -6.63 -3.62
CA ALA A 397 3.74 -6.08 -3.94
C ALA A 397 3.67 -5.15 -5.16
N GLY A 398 4.59 -4.19 -5.25
CA GLY A 398 4.73 -3.32 -6.41
C GLY A 398 5.26 -4.09 -7.63
N ASP A 399 4.98 -3.54 -8.81
CA ASP A 399 5.31 -4.15 -10.10
C ASP A 399 6.81 -4.49 -10.21
N CYS A 400 7.11 -5.76 -10.41
CA CYS A 400 8.45 -6.34 -10.51
C CYS A 400 8.45 -7.56 -11.46
N PRO A 401 8.11 -7.36 -12.75
CA PRO A 401 7.92 -8.44 -13.71
C PRO A 401 9.19 -9.30 -13.86
N MET A 402 9.04 -10.61 -13.63
CA MET A 402 10.13 -11.62 -13.62
C MET A 402 11.21 -11.43 -12.55
N ASP A 403 11.17 -10.39 -11.72
CA ASP A 403 12.17 -10.15 -10.68
C ASP A 403 11.78 -10.88 -9.38
N VAL A 404 12.24 -12.13 -9.29
CA VAL A 404 11.96 -13.01 -8.14
C VAL A 404 12.48 -12.45 -6.82
N VAL A 405 13.58 -11.69 -6.82
CA VAL A 405 14.19 -11.18 -5.60
C VAL A 405 13.36 -10.02 -5.08
N THR A 406 13.01 -9.09 -5.96
CA THR A 406 12.18 -7.94 -5.59
C THR A 406 10.80 -8.39 -5.12
N ASN A 407 10.16 -9.35 -5.79
CA ASN A 407 8.85 -9.86 -5.38
C ASN A 407 8.89 -10.53 -3.99
N ARG A 408 9.91 -11.38 -3.72
CA ARG A 408 10.15 -11.96 -2.38
C ARG A 408 10.32 -10.89 -1.31
N VAL A 409 11.17 -9.91 -1.57
CA VAL A 409 11.48 -8.87 -0.59
C VAL A 409 10.27 -8.01 -0.30
N GLN A 410 9.54 -7.59 -1.34
CA GLN A 410 8.36 -6.74 -1.20
C GLN A 410 7.23 -7.47 -0.46
N THR A 411 6.93 -8.72 -0.82
CA THR A 411 5.91 -9.51 -0.12
C THR A 411 6.26 -9.77 1.34
N LEU A 412 7.52 -10.10 1.66
CA LEU A 412 7.95 -10.27 3.05
C LEU A 412 7.93 -8.96 3.84
N ASN A 413 8.33 -7.83 3.24
CA ASN A 413 8.21 -6.51 3.86
C ASN A 413 6.75 -6.19 4.20
N LEU A 414 5.83 -6.43 3.26
CA LEU A 414 4.40 -6.23 3.49
C LEU A 414 3.87 -7.10 4.62
N ARG A 415 4.21 -8.40 4.62
CA ARG A 415 3.76 -9.35 5.65
C ARG A 415 4.13 -8.92 7.06
N MET A 416 5.27 -8.26 7.25
CA MET A 416 5.68 -7.76 8.57
C MET A 416 4.88 -6.56 9.07
N LEU A 417 4.17 -5.84 8.19
CA LEU A 417 3.43 -4.60 8.52
C LEU A 417 1.93 -4.64 8.17
N SER A 418 1.40 -5.78 7.73
CA SER A 418 0.02 -5.89 7.23
C SER A 418 -0.93 -6.66 8.14
N GLY A 419 -0.47 -7.11 9.32
CA GLY A 419 -1.32 -7.83 10.28
C GLY A 419 -2.09 -8.99 9.63
N ASN A 420 -3.42 -8.92 9.68
CA ASN A 420 -4.33 -9.89 9.08
C ASN A 420 -4.69 -9.64 7.59
N THR A 421 -4.33 -8.49 7.02
CA THR A 421 -4.62 -8.14 5.62
C THR A 421 -3.95 -9.13 4.66
N ALA A 422 -4.64 -9.57 3.59
CA ALA A 422 -4.09 -10.53 2.65
C ALA A 422 -2.95 -9.92 1.85
N VAL A 423 -1.73 -10.45 1.98
CA VAL A 423 -0.59 -10.02 1.17
C VAL A 423 -0.50 -10.87 -0.09
N HIS A 424 -0.57 -10.23 -1.25
CA HIS A 424 -0.47 -10.82 -2.57
C HIS A 424 0.91 -10.55 -3.18
N SER A 425 1.41 -11.52 -3.95
CA SER A 425 2.59 -11.32 -4.77
C SER A 425 2.29 -10.32 -5.88
N ASP A 426 3.31 -9.62 -6.37
CA ASP A 426 3.18 -9.08 -7.71
C ASP A 426 2.92 -10.25 -8.67
N MET A 427 2.18 -9.98 -9.75
CA MET A 427 1.91 -10.97 -10.76
C MET A 427 3.22 -11.55 -11.27
N PHE A 428 3.36 -12.87 -11.24
CA PHE A 428 4.53 -13.49 -11.82
C PHE A 428 4.28 -13.97 -13.24
N MET A 429 5.33 -13.86 -14.04
CA MET A 429 5.39 -14.30 -15.43
C MET A 429 6.75 -14.93 -15.73
N TRP A 430 6.85 -15.62 -16.86
CA TRP A 430 8.12 -16.10 -17.41
C TRP A 430 8.00 -16.19 -18.93
N HIS A 431 9.15 -16.34 -19.60
CA HIS A 431 9.18 -16.53 -21.04
C HIS A 431 8.62 -17.91 -21.42
N PRO A 432 7.75 -18.06 -22.46
CA PRO A 432 7.13 -19.36 -22.78
C PRO A 432 8.12 -20.51 -23.06
N LYS A 433 9.34 -20.19 -23.53
CA LYS A 433 10.42 -21.17 -23.76
C LYS A 433 11.27 -21.49 -22.54
N GLU A 434 10.97 -20.91 -21.38
CA GLU A 434 11.70 -21.17 -20.14
C GLU A 434 11.48 -22.61 -19.66
N SER A 435 12.46 -23.19 -18.96
CA SER A 435 12.28 -24.50 -18.35
C SER A 435 11.27 -24.43 -17.19
N ALA A 436 10.62 -25.56 -16.88
CA ALA A 436 9.67 -25.60 -15.76
C ALA A 436 10.38 -25.33 -14.41
N GLU A 437 11.63 -25.76 -14.27
CA GLU A 437 12.48 -25.56 -13.09
C GLU A 437 12.79 -24.09 -12.84
N VAL A 438 13.12 -23.33 -13.89
CA VAL A 438 13.41 -21.90 -13.77
C VAL A 438 12.12 -21.11 -13.58
N ALA A 439 11.03 -21.45 -14.30
CA ALA A 439 9.72 -20.84 -14.08
C ALA A 439 9.22 -21.04 -12.64
N ALA A 440 9.49 -22.20 -12.02
CA ALA A 440 9.11 -22.45 -10.62
C ALA A 440 9.74 -21.46 -9.63
N LEU A 441 10.90 -20.87 -9.94
CA LEU A 441 11.55 -19.88 -9.07
C LEU A 441 10.67 -18.65 -8.85
N GLN A 442 9.85 -18.27 -9.83
CA GLN A 442 8.92 -17.16 -9.71
C GLN A 442 7.91 -17.40 -8.58
N LEU A 443 7.29 -18.58 -8.55
CA LEU A 443 6.31 -18.96 -7.54
C LEU A 443 6.97 -19.24 -6.18
N LEU A 444 8.12 -19.93 -6.16
CA LEU A 444 8.83 -20.28 -4.92
C LEU A 444 9.31 -19.06 -4.13
N ASN A 445 9.65 -17.96 -4.81
CA ASN A 445 10.08 -16.73 -4.15
C ASN A 445 8.93 -15.94 -3.52
N VAL A 446 7.67 -16.26 -3.84
CA VAL A 446 6.48 -15.58 -3.30
C VAL A 446 5.64 -16.50 -2.40
N PHE A 447 6.20 -17.64 -1.99
CA PHE A 447 5.48 -18.72 -1.31
C PHE A 447 4.81 -18.32 0.01
N PHE A 448 5.28 -17.25 0.66
CA PHE A 448 4.69 -16.69 1.90
C PHE A 448 3.69 -15.55 1.64
N SER A 449 3.16 -15.47 0.43
CA SER A 449 2.11 -14.55 -0.02
C SER A 449 1.11 -15.27 -0.92
N VAL A 450 -0.03 -14.64 -1.22
CA VAL A 450 -1.01 -15.17 -2.16
C VAL A 450 -0.46 -15.09 -3.60
N PRO A 451 -0.34 -16.21 -4.34
CA PRO A 451 0.21 -16.21 -5.69
C PRO A 451 -0.72 -15.51 -6.69
N GLN A 452 -0.19 -14.56 -7.45
CA GLN A 452 -0.86 -13.99 -8.63
C GLN A 452 -0.19 -14.46 -9.94
N VAL A 453 -0.90 -15.25 -10.73
CA VAL A 453 -0.42 -15.83 -12.00
C VAL A 453 -0.76 -14.88 -13.16
N SER A 454 0.22 -14.51 -13.99
CA SER A 454 -0.04 -13.72 -15.21
C SER A 454 0.81 -14.18 -16.40
N VAL A 455 0.50 -15.39 -16.86
CA VAL A 455 1.01 -15.97 -18.12
C VAL A 455 -0.18 -16.40 -18.97
N LYS A 456 0.02 -16.54 -20.29
CA LYS A 456 -1.00 -17.14 -21.17
C LYS A 456 -1.03 -18.65 -20.94
N LEU A 457 -1.93 -19.14 -20.10
CA LEU A 457 -2.05 -20.52 -19.66
C LEU A 457 -2.37 -21.47 -20.82
N GLU A 458 -2.96 -20.99 -21.91
CA GLU A 458 -3.13 -21.79 -23.12
C GLU A 458 -1.78 -22.09 -23.80
N GLN A 459 -0.79 -21.20 -23.64
CA GLN A 459 0.47 -21.22 -24.39
C GLN A 459 1.66 -21.82 -23.61
N ILE A 460 1.50 -22.07 -22.31
CA ILE A 460 2.55 -22.71 -21.51
C ILE A 460 2.71 -24.19 -21.89
N THR A 461 3.94 -24.70 -21.79
CA THR A 461 4.24 -26.11 -22.08
C THR A 461 3.60 -27.06 -21.07
N ASP A 462 3.43 -28.33 -21.42
CA ASP A 462 2.90 -29.34 -20.48
C ASP A 462 3.74 -29.46 -19.21
N ALA A 463 5.06 -29.30 -19.31
CA ALA A 463 5.96 -29.30 -18.16
C ALA A 463 5.72 -28.09 -17.24
N GLN A 464 5.58 -26.88 -17.80
CA GLN A 464 5.24 -25.67 -17.04
C GLN A 464 3.84 -25.79 -16.42
N ARG A 465 2.86 -26.35 -17.14
CA ARG A 465 1.50 -26.60 -16.65
C ARG A 465 1.49 -27.56 -15.47
N ALA A 466 2.22 -28.68 -15.59
CA ALA A 466 2.35 -29.65 -14.50
C ALA A 466 3.02 -29.04 -13.27
N MET A 467 4.08 -28.24 -13.47
CA MET A 467 4.77 -27.50 -12.42
C MET A 467 3.82 -26.53 -11.70
N LEU A 468 3.14 -25.66 -12.45
CA LEU A 468 2.25 -24.64 -11.88
C LEU A 468 1.11 -25.29 -11.09
N LYS A 469 0.45 -26.30 -11.66
CA LYS A 469 -0.61 -27.05 -10.98
C LYS A 469 -0.12 -27.73 -9.70
N HIS A 470 1.08 -28.33 -9.72
CA HIS A 470 1.66 -28.96 -8.55
C HIS A 470 1.90 -27.96 -7.42
N TYR A 471 2.58 -26.86 -7.71
CA TYR A 471 2.95 -25.88 -6.70
C TYR A 471 1.76 -25.08 -6.17
N LEU A 472 0.78 -24.72 -7.01
CA LEU A 472 -0.44 -24.08 -6.53
C LEU A 472 -1.25 -25.03 -5.63
N ALA A 473 -1.37 -26.31 -5.98
CA ALA A 473 -2.04 -27.29 -5.12
C ALA A 473 -1.30 -27.47 -3.77
N LEU A 474 0.03 -27.51 -3.79
CA LEU A 474 0.85 -27.55 -2.59
C LEU A 474 0.64 -26.29 -1.74
N TRP A 475 0.68 -25.12 -2.36
CA TRP A 475 0.50 -23.83 -1.70
C TRP A 475 -0.89 -23.75 -1.05
N ILE A 476 -1.96 -24.08 -1.79
CA ILE A 476 -3.34 -24.10 -1.28
C ILE A 476 -3.46 -25.01 -0.05
N ARG A 477 -2.85 -26.20 -0.09
CA ARG A 477 -2.83 -27.13 1.04
C ARG A 477 -2.14 -26.54 2.28
N LEU A 478 -1.11 -25.73 2.07
CA LEU A 478 -0.31 -25.11 3.13
C LEU A 478 -0.76 -23.68 3.48
N ARG A 479 -1.75 -23.10 2.77
CA ARG A 479 -2.08 -21.67 2.80
C ARG A 479 -2.29 -21.12 4.21
N LYS A 480 -2.96 -21.90 5.07
CA LYS A 480 -3.23 -21.50 6.46
C LYS A 480 -1.92 -21.32 7.23
N THR A 481 -0.98 -22.25 7.09
CA THR A 481 0.35 -22.14 7.71
C THR A 481 1.15 -21.01 7.09
N LEU A 482 1.18 -20.91 5.75
CA LEU A 482 1.97 -19.89 5.04
C LEU A 482 1.52 -18.46 5.33
N LEU A 483 0.20 -18.25 5.46
CA LEU A 483 -0.39 -16.93 5.65
C LEU A 483 -0.72 -16.58 7.10
N GLN A 484 -1.11 -17.55 7.94
CA GLN A 484 -1.52 -17.25 9.32
C GLN A 484 -0.50 -17.74 10.36
N GLY A 485 0.50 -18.52 9.94
CA GLY A 485 1.61 -18.92 10.80
C GLY A 485 2.50 -17.73 11.18
N LYS A 486 3.29 -17.90 12.25
CA LYS A 486 4.16 -16.85 12.75
C LYS A 486 5.33 -16.67 11.78
N LEU A 487 5.32 -15.59 11.02
CA LEU A 487 6.38 -15.27 10.08
C LEU A 487 7.72 -15.12 10.81
N ARG A 488 8.72 -15.87 10.36
CA ARG A 488 10.12 -15.70 10.75
C ARG A 488 10.93 -15.44 9.49
N VAL A 489 11.72 -14.38 9.53
CA VAL A 489 12.63 -14.02 8.44
C VAL A 489 14.05 -13.90 8.98
N SER A 490 15.04 -14.20 8.14
CA SER A 490 16.45 -14.11 8.52
C SER A 490 17.25 -13.32 7.49
N GLN A 491 18.29 -12.63 7.98
CA GLN A 491 19.17 -11.81 7.15
C GLN A 491 18.40 -10.82 6.25
N PRO A 492 17.58 -9.89 6.80
CA PRO A 492 16.85 -8.93 5.98
C PRO A 492 17.75 -8.17 5.01
N HIS A 493 18.94 -7.78 5.47
CA HIS A 493 19.96 -7.09 4.66
C HIS A 493 20.47 -7.88 3.44
N GLN A 494 20.24 -9.20 3.39
CA GLN A 494 20.54 -10.06 2.25
C GLN A 494 19.27 -10.49 1.50
N ASN A 495 18.24 -9.64 1.51
CA ASN A 495 16.98 -9.88 0.81
C ASN A 495 16.26 -11.14 1.31
N TYR A 496 16.31 -11.39 2.62
CA TYR A 496 15.67 -12.53 3.30
C TYR A 496 16.11 -13.89 2.77
N THR A 497 17.28 -14.37 3.19
CA THR A 497 17.83 -15.66 2.73
C THR A 497 17.06 -16.87 3.24
N TYR A 498 16.22 -16.69 4.27
CA TYR A 498 15.34 -17.71 4.81
C TYR A 498 14.05 -17.08 5.34
N ALA A 499 12.92 -17.75 5.10
CA ALA A 499 11.61 -17.41 5.65
C ALA A 499 10.85 -18.70 6.06
N SER A 500 10.06 -18.62 7.14
CA SER A 500 9.17 -19.70 7.61
C SER A 500 7.91 -19.16 8.29
N SER A 501 6.89 -19.99 8.46
CA SER A 501 5.63 -19.66 9.14
C SER A 501 5.06 -20.85 9.91
#